data_AF-A0A382G911-F1
#
_entry.id   AF-A0A382G911-F1
#
_cell.length_a   1.000
_cell.length_b   1.000
_cell.length_c   1.000
_cell.angle_alpha   90.00
_cell.angle_beta   90.00
_cell.angle_gamma   90.00
#
_symmetry.space_group_name_H-M   'P 1'
#
loop_
_entity.id
_entity.type
_entity.pdbx_description
1 polymer ?
#
loop_
_entity_poly.entity_id
_entity_poly.type
_entity_poly.pdbx_seq_one_letter_code
_entity_poly.pdbx_strand_id
1 'polypeptide(L)'
;MYFFAEHRHTGATCFSKDELKTVLFDNLITEANEHGVKIHQFVKCAPEHRFFFVLEADDYQAIHNLFQPVFTLGDIEVIPAISAL
;
A
#
# COMPACT_ATOMS: atom_id res chain seq x y z
N MET A 1 -1.71 -15.85 2.40
CA MET A 1 -0.66 -15.70 1.36
C MET A 1 0.12 -14.43 1.65
N TYR A 2 1.43 -14.40 1.37
CA TYR A 2 2.23 -13.18 1.51
C TYR A 2 2.28 -12.40 0.21
N PHE A 3 2.38 -11.08 0.31
CA PHE A 3 2.57 -10.18 -0.83
C PHE A 3 3.59 -9.11 -0.47
N PHE A 4 4.49 -8.84 -1.39
CA PHE A 4 5.28 -7.62 -1.38
C PHE A 4 4.59 -6.59 -2.26
N ALA A 5 4.48 -5.34 -1.81
CA ALA A 5 3.97 -4.27 -2.64
C ALA A 5 4.88 -3.04 -2.61
N GLU A 6 5.03 -2.38 -3.76
CA GLU A 6 5.66 -1.07 -3.91
C GLU A 6 4.61 -0.07 -4.41
N HIS A 7 4.35 0.98 -3.64
CA HIS A 7 3.70 2.18 -4.14
C HIS A 7 4.77 3.17 -4.59
N ARG A 8 4.68 3.62 -5.85
CA ARG A 8 5.58 4.60 -6.42
C ARG A 8 4.79 5.75 -7.01
N HIS A 9 5.18 6.97 -6.68
CA HIS A 9 4.53 8.17 -7.20
C HIS A 9 5.56 9.19 -7.68
N THR A 10 5.11 10.19 -8.43
CA THR A 10 5.96 11.29 -8.91
C THR A 10 5.65 12.57 -8.15
N GLY A 11 6.38 13.65 -8.42
CA GLY A 11 6.03 14.97 -7.90
C GLY A 11 4.61 15.42 -8.28
N ALA A 12 4.06 14.97 -9.42
CA ALA A 12 2.71 15.32 -9.87
C ALA A 12 1.60 14.56 -9.12
N THR A 13 1.88 13.34 -8.68
CA THR A 13 0.96 12.50 -7.89
C THR A 13 1.28 12.51 -6.39
N CYS A 14 2.25 13.33 -5.98
CA CYS A 14 2.59 13.53 -4.58
C CYS A 14 1.44 14.19 -3.84
N PHE A 15 0.98 13.53 -2.78
CA PHE A 15 -0.16 13.96 -2.00
C PHE A 15 0.20 14.57 -0.64
N SER A 16 1.49 14.78 -0.35
CA SER A 16 1.96 15.29 0.96
C SER A 16 1.46 16.69 1.32
N LYS A 17 0.95 17.45 0.34
CA LYS A 17 0.34 18.77 0.53
C LYS A 17 -1.18 18.78 0.39
N ASP A 18 -1.79 17.60 0.21
CA ASP A 18 -3.23 17.40 0.06
C ASP A 18 -3.70 16.58 1.25
N GLU A 19 -4.30 17.26 2.24
CA GLU A 19 -4.69 16.66 3.51
C GLU A 19 -5.69 15.51 3.32
N LEU A 20 -6.67 15.68 2.42
CA LEU A 20 -7.68 14.65 2.15
C LEU A 20 -7.06 13.38 1.58
N LYS A 21 -6.10 13.52 0.65
CA LYS A 21 -5.38 12.37 0.09
C LYS A 21 -4.39 11.74 1.06
N THR A 22 -3.82 12.54 1.96
CA THR A 22 -2.97 12.02 3.05
C THR A 22 -3.79 11.16 4.00
N VAL A 23 -4.95 11.67 4.45
CA VAL A 23 -5.90 10.90 5.28
C VAL A 23 -6.36 9.63 4.55
N LEU A 24 -6.67 9.73 3.25
CA LEU A 24 -7.04 8.55 2.45
C LEU A 24 -5.96 7.47 2.46
N PHE A 25 -4.69 7.85 2.34
CA PHE A 25 -3.58 6.91 2.38
C PHE A 25 -3.33 6.39 3.80
N ASP A 26 -3.46 7.22 4.83
CA ASP A 26 -3.32 6.79 6.22
C ASP A 26 -4.42 5.79 6.61
N ASN A 27 -5.66 6.02 6.18
CA ASN A 27 -6.78 5.10 6.38
C ASN A 27 -6.51 3.72 5.77
N LEU A 28 -5.93 3.67 4.57
CA LEU A 28 -5.52 2.41 3.95
C LEU A 28 -4.60 1.60 4.88
N ILE A 29 -3.71 2.25 5.63
CA ILE A 29 -2.82 1.58 6.59
C ILE A 29 -3.59 1.15 7.84
N THR A 30 -4.37 2.04 8.42
CA THR A 30 -5.03 1.81 9.71
C THR A 30 -6.21 0.85 9.62
N GLU A 31 -6.89 0.81 8.48
CA GLU A 31 -8.10 0.00 8.24
C GLU A 31 -7.78 -1.30 7.50
N ALA A 32 -6.51 -1.59 7.17
CA ALA A 32 -6.13 -2.76 6.38
C ALA A 32 -6.71 -4.09 6.90
N ASN A 33 -6.75 -4.28 8.22
CA ASN A 33 -7.31 -5.49 8.83
C ASN A 33 -8.82 -5.63 8.57
N GLU A 34 -9.56 -4.53 8.47
CA GLU A 34 -10.99 -4.53 8.15
C GLU A 34 -11.24 -5.00 6.70
N HIS A 35 -10.23 -4.84 5.84
CA HIS A 35 -10.19 -5.34 4.47
C HIS A 35 -9.60 -6.77 4.35
N GLY A 36 -9.36 -7.46 5.47
CA GLY A 36 -8.79 -8.81 5.47
C GLY A 36 -7.29 -8.85 5.13
N VAL A 37 -6.59 -7.72 5.26
CA VAL A 37 -5.15 -7.61 4.99
C VAL A 37 -4.38 -7.24 6.24
N LYS A 38 -3.42 -8.07 6.61
CA LYS A 38 -2.45 -7.76 7.66
C LYS A 38 -1.21 -7.11 7.06
N ILE A 39 -0.86 -5.92 7.53
CA ILE A 39 0.40 -5.26 7.20
C ILE A 39 1.46 -5.70 8.21
N HIS A 40 2.44 -6.49 7.79
CA HIS A 40 3.57 -6.90 8.64
C HIS A 40 4.63 -5.80 8.72
N GLN A 41 4.87 -5.13 7.61
CA GLN A 41 5.84 -4.05 7.52
C GLN A 41 5.37 -3.00 6.53
N PHE A 42 5.55 -1.74 6.91
CA PHE A 42 5.40 -0.59 6.05
C PHE A 42 6.65 0.28 6.19
N VAL A 43 7.27 0.65 5.08
CA VAL A 43 8.48 1.49 5.04
C VAL A 43 8.29 2.62 4.05
N LYS A 44 8.59 3.85 4.47
CA LYS A 44 8.51 5.04 3.62
C LYS A 44 9.90 5.53 3.21
N CYS A 45 10.16 5.58 1.91
CA CYS A 45 11.30 6.28 1.33
C CYS A 45 10.81 7.59 0.70
N ALA A 46 10.52 8.59 1.54
CA ALA A 46 9.93 9.85 1.10
C ALA A 46 10.77 10.61 0.04
N PRO A 47 12.11 10.67 0.12
CA PRO A 47 12.92 11.34 -0.91
C PRO A 47 12.78 10.73 -2.30
N GLU A 48 12.55 9.42 -2.38
CA GLU A 48 12.41 8.67 -3.65
C GLU A 48 10.95 8.49 -4.09
N HIS A 49 9.98 9.01 -3.33
CA HIS A 49 8.55 8.83 -3.57
C HIS A 49 8.14 7.35 -3.71
N ARG A 50 8.70 6.50 -2.83
CA ARG A 50 8.45 5.05 -2.81
C ARG A 50 8.06 4.58 -1.42
N PHE A 51 7.01 3.78 -1.34
CA PHE A 51 6.57 3.12 -0.13
C PHE A 51 6.52 1.61 -0.35
N PHE A 52 6.97 0.85 0.65
CA PHE A 52 7.12 -0.60 0.56
C PHE A 52 6.30 -1.29 1.64
N PHE A 53 5.72 -2.43 1.27
CA PHE A 53 4.83 -3.20 2.11
C PHE A 53 5.20 -4.67 2.12
N VAL A 54 5.08 -5.28 3.29
CA VAL A 54 4.93 -6.74 3.44
C VAL A 54 3.53 -6.99 3.96
N LEU A 55 2.72 -7.66 3.17
CA LEU A 55 1.30 -7.88 3.39
C LEU A 55 1.00 -9.37 3.51
N GLU A 56 -0.06 -9.69 4.23
CA GLU A 56 -0.63 -11.03 4.29
C GLU A 56 -2.16 -10.94 4.13
N ALA A 57 -2.72 -11.76 3.25
CA ALA A 57 -4.16 -11.87 3.03
C ALA A 57 -4.53 -13.26 2.51
N ASP A 58 -5.80 -13.65 2.57
CA ASP A 58 -6.28 -14.95 2.09
C ASP A 58 -6.18 -15.08 0.56
N ASP A 59 -6.39 -13.98 -0.16
CA ASP A 59 -6.32 -13.92 -1.62
C ASP A 59 -5.82 -12.57 -2.16
N TYR A 60 -5.61 -12.50 -3.47
CA TYR A 60 -5.20 -11.26 -4.15
C TYR A 60 -6.33 -10.22 -4.23
N GLN A 61 -7.60 -10.64 -4.17
CA GLN A 61 -8.73 -9.72 -4.26
C GLN A 61 -8.78 -8.80 -3.05
N ALA A 62 -8.47 -9.30 -1.85
CA ALA A 62 -8.31 -8.49 -0.64
C ALA A 62 -7.23 -7.40 -0.82
N ILE A 63 -6.07 -7.77 -1.40
CA ILE A 63 -4.98 -6.82 -1.69
C ILE A 63 -5.41 -5.76 -2.71
N HIS A 64 -6.09 -6.18 -3.79
CA HIS A 64 -6.61 -5.25 -4.79
C HIS A 64 -7.61 -4.26 -4.18
N ASN A 65 -8.54 -4.76 -3.35
CA ASN A 65 -9.55 -3.94 -2.69
C ASN A 65 -8.94 -2.94 -1.70
N LEU A 66 -7.90 -3.34 -0.97
CA LEU A 66 -7.16 -2.46 -0.06
C LEU A 66 -6.58 -1.24 -0.80
N PHE A 67 -5.94 -1.47 -1.95
CA PHE A 67 -5.27 -0.42 -2.71
C PHE A 67 -6.17 0.38 -3.66
N GLN A 68 -7.38 -0.12 -3.95
CA GLN A 68 -8.32 0.50 -4.89
C GLN A 68 -8.52 2.01 -4.67
N PRO A 69 -8.72 2.51 -3.43
CA PRO A 69 -8.94 3.94 -3.18
C PRO A 69 -7.76 4.84 -3.56
N VAL A 70 -6.53 4.29 -3.59
CA VAL A 70 -5.30 5.06 -3.76
C VAL A 70 -4.62 4.87 -5.12
N PHE A 71 -5.24 4.18 -6.08
CA PHE A 71 -4.67 4.01 -7.43
C PHE A 71 -4.39 5.32 -8.17
N THR A 72 -5.07 6.41 -7.79
CA THR A 72 -4.82 7.74 -8.38
C THR A 72 -3.63 8.46 -7.74
N LEU A 73 -3.10 7.95 -6.63
CA LEU A 73 -2.01 8.53 -5.86
C LEU A 73 -0.63 7.99 -6.31
N GLY A 74 -0.58 7.07 -7.27
CA GLY A 74 0.64 6.50 -7.82
C GLY A 74 0.44 5.10 -8.37
N ASP A 75 1.52 4.54 -8.90
CA ASP A 75 1.56 3.15 -9.35
C ASP A 75 1.69 2.22 -8.14
N ILE A 76 1.04 1.06 -8.22
CA ILE A 76 1.15 0.02 -7.20
C ILE A 76 1.49 -1.29 -7.89
N GLU A 77 2.67 -1.81 -7.58
CA GLU A 77 3.09 -3.15 -8.00
C GLU A 77 2.93 -4.10 -6.83
N VAL A 78 2.30 -5.26 -7.06
CA VAL A 78 2.04 -6.28 -6.04
C VAL A 78 2.58 -7.62 -6.54
N ILE A 79 3.43 -8.25 -5.74
CA ILE A 79 4.12 -9.49 -6.07
C ILE A 79 3.76 -10.54 -5.00
N PRO A 80 3.12 -11.67 -5.36
CA PRO A 80 2.92 -12.78 -4.44
C PRO A 80 4.26 -13.31 -3.93
N ALA A 81 4.33 -13.62 -2.65
CA ALA A 81 5.52 -14.07 -1.96
C ALA A 81 5.22 -15.28 -1.07
N ILE A 82 6.28 -15.97 -0.65
CA ILE A 82 6.22 -17.13 0.24
C ILE A 82 7.13 -16.83 1.45
N SER A 83 6.65 -17.11 2.66
CA SER A 83 7.52 -17.01 3.85
C SER A 83 8.67 -18.00 3.74
N ALA A 84 9.89 -17.53 3.96
CA ALA A 84 11.08 -18.38 4.02
C ALA A 84 11.38 -18.92 5.44
N LEU A 85 10.57 -18.52 6.43
CA LEU A 85 10.69 -18.88 7.85
C LEU A 85 9.38 -19.51 8.33
#